data_AF-A0A1E4GCB2-F1
#
_entry.id   AF-A0A1E4GCB2-F1
#
_cell.length_a   1.000
_cell.length_b   1.000
_cell.length_c   1.000
_cell.angle_alpha   90.00
_cell.angle_beta   90.00
_cell.angle_gamma   90.00
#
_symmetry.space_group_name_H-M   'P 1'
#
loop_
_entity.id
_entity.type
_entity.pdbx_description
1 polymer ?
#
loop_
_entity_poly.entity_id
_entity_poly.type
_entity_poly.pdbx_seq_one_letter_code
_entity_poly.pdbx_strand_id
1 'polypeptide(L)'
;MGQIFGSNGDIAHVEGSRVVWSNTRRPALLLPEAAVTLTNFDIAFPDFAKSDAYGFTFASAGGFDFSACVSWVSIDPQEWDSGLSFVCNLPAGANYFEVEMTLSRIVAPSSVMGVDGPIPALLGSGGQHMPDGNSALIEGVGPLVRMFAFERAGNAVYLRRKQSVANEGQRVPWNSGNNNNSGSGGYRSGFTYGGNPSAWPVYQIDQRTGGNIDKRRGGANACSLSDPTNYASLWRGTVTITPGYIAP
;
A
#
# COMPACT_ATOMS: atom_id res chain seq x y z
N MET A 1 -38.10 -12.72 14.92
CA MET A 1 -38.11 -12.72 13.44
C MET A 1 -38.41 -11.30 13.00
N GLY A 2 -37.45 -10.60 12.41
CA GLY A 2 -37.67 -9.25 11.87
C GLY A 2 -38.63 -9.28 10.69
N GLN A 3 -39.56 -8.33 10.63
CA GLN A 3 -40.50 -8.20 9.54
C GLN A 3 -39.98 -7.17 8.54
N ILE A 4 -39.98 -7.54 7.25
CA ILE A 4 -39.73 -6.60 6.15
C ILE A 4 -41.10 -6.03 5.78
N PHE A 5 -41.43 -4.84 6.27
CA PHE A 5 -42.68 -4.17 5.91
C PHE A 5 -42.44 -3.22 4.75
N GLY A 6 -43.34 -3.26 3.76
CA GLY A 6 -43.51 -2.20 2.79
C GLY A 6 -44.81 -1.46 3.10
N SER A 7 -44.72 -0.28 3.72
CA SER A 7 -45.79 0.69 3.71
C SER A 7 -45.22 2.01 3.21
N ASN A 8 -45.78 2.54 2.11
CA ASN A 8 -45.34 3.75 1.42
C ASN A 8 -44.01 3.66 0.62
N GLY A 9 -43.58 2.46 0.21
CA GLY A 9 -42.41 2.27 -0.65
C GLY A 9 -41.05 2.20 0.07
N ASP A 10 -41.06 2.41 1.40
CA ASP A 10 -39.92 2.18 2.27
C ASP A 10 -39.80 0.67 2.57
N ILE A 11 -38.71 0.05 2.13
CA ILE A 11 -38.30 -1.30 2.54
C ILE A 11 -37.37 -1.11 3.73
N ALA A 12 -37.87 -1.43 4.92
CA ALA A 12 -37.08 -1.39 6.14
C ALA A 12 -36.97 -2.77 6.78
N HIS A 13 -35.77 -3.10 7.26
CA HIS A 13 -35.58 -4.20 8.20
C HIS A 13 -35.74 -3.65 9.61
N VAL A 14 -36.75 -4.12 10.33
CA VAL A 14 -37.06 -3.65 11.69
C VAL A 14 -36.91 -4.81 12.68
N GLU A 15 -36.17 -4.57 13.76
CA GLU A 15 -36.07 -5.48 14.90
C GLU A 15 -36.70 -4.82 16.13
N GLY A 16 -37.89 -5.27 16.54
CA GLY A 16 -38.64 -4.62 17.60
C GLY A 16 -39.12 -3.22 17.17
N SER A 17 -38.67 -2.17 17.88
CA SER A 17 -38.91 -0.76 17.51
C SER A 17 -37.79 -0.14 16.68
N ARG A 18 -36.73 -0.90 16.36
CA ARG A 18 -35.50 -0.40 15.73
C ARG A 18 -35.49 -0.60 14.23
N VAL A 19 -35.26 0.47 13.46
CA VAL A 19 -34.96 0.37 12.02
C VAL A 19 -33.47 0.06 11.86
N VAL A 20 -33.15 -1.17 11.47
CA VAL A 20 -31.78 -1.66 11.30
C VAL A 20 -31.23 -1.29 9.92
N TRP A 21 -32.12 -1.24 8.94
CA TRP A 21 -31.80 -0.92 7.56
C TRP A 21 -33.06 -0.38 6.90
N SER A 22 -32.92 0.61 6.01
CA SER A 22 -34.02 1.13 5.21
C SER A 22 -33.48 1.60 3.86
N ASN A 23 -34.29 1.45 2.80
CA ASN A 23 -33.99 2.00 1.49
C ASN A 23 -34.28 3.51 1.38
N THR A 24 -34.92 4.13 2.38
CA THR A 24 -35.25 5.57 2.39
C THR A 24 -34.69 6.34 3.59
N ARG A 25 -34.27 5.65 4.66
CA ARG A 25 -33.71 6.25 5.87
C ARG A 25 -32.34 5.66 6.16
N ARG A 26 -31.35 6.53 6.42
CA ARG A 26 -30.07 6.07 6.96
C ARG A 26 -30.32 5.47 8.35
N PRO A 27 -29.77 4.30 8.69
CA PRO A 27 -29.97 3.67 9.99
C PRO A 27 -29.35 4.48 11.15
N ALA A 28 -28.55 5.50 10.83
CA ALA A 28 -28.02 6.47 11.77
C ALA A 28 -28.65 7.85 11.60
N LEU A 29 -28.97 8.49 12.72
CA LEU A 29 -29.27 9.92 12.79
C LEU A 29 -27.96 10.70 12.91
N LEU A 30 -27.57 11.41 11.86
CA LEU A 30 -26.38 12.26 11.86
C LEU A 30 -26.66 13.60 12.56
N LEU A 31 -25.60 14.22 13.09
CA LEU A 31 -25.58 15.55 13.70
C LEU A 31 -24.66 16.49 12.91
N PRO A 32 -25.10 17.01 11.74
CA PRO A 32 -24.27 17.88 10.90
C PRO A 32 -23.76 19.13 11.61
N GLU A 33 -24.54 19.67 12.55
CA GLU A 33 -24.16 20.83 13.36
C GLU A 33 -22.99 20.58 14.31
N ALA A 34 -22.70 19.30 14.60
CA ALA A 34 -21.58 18.86 15.42
C ALA A 34 -20.43 18.30 14.57
N ALA A 35 -20.47 18.47 13.25
CA ALA A 35 -19.43 17.97 12.36
C ALA A 35 -18.09 18.67 12.63
N VAL A 36 -17.01 17.88 12.57
CA VAL A 36 -15.64 18.38 12.67
C VAL A 36 -15.02 18.32 11.30
N THR A 37 -14.70 19.48 10.71
CA THR A 37 -14.00 19.57 9.44
C THR A 37 -12.52 19.92 9.67
N LEU A 38 -11.65 19.06 9.15
CA LEU A 38 -10.21 19.18 9.19
C LEU A 38 -9.72 19.55 7.80
N THR A 39 -9.02 20.67 7.68
CA THR A 39 -8.40 21.11 6.42
C THR A 39 -6.90 20.83 6.44
N ASN A 40 -6.31 20.62 5.26
CA ASN A 40 -4.91 20.20 5.11
C ASN A 40 -4.57 18.94 5.95
N PHE A 41 -5.53 18.04 6.08
CA PHE A 41 -5.36 16.81 6.84
C PHE A 41 -4.49 15.82 6.06
N ASP A 42 -3.42 15.35 6.69
CA ASP A 42 -2.40 14.50 6.08
C ASP A 42 -2.60 13.02 6.42
N ILE A 43 -2.64 12.19 5.38
CA ILE A 43 -2.58 10.72 5.48
C ILE A 43 -1.28 10.29 4.81
N ALA A 44 -0.25 10.07 5.63
CA ALA A 44 1.10 9.71 5.19
C ALA A 44 1.41 8.23 5.38
N PHE A 45 2.12 7.63 4.43
CA PHE A 45 2.66 6.28 4.50
C PHE A 45 4.18 6.33 4.33
N PRO A 46 4.95 5.65 5.20
CA PRO A 46 6.40 5.63 5.08
C PRO A 46 6.86 4.86 3.84
N ASP A 47 8.12 5.07 3.47
CA ASP A 47 8.78 4.21 2.49
C ASP A 47 8.85 2.76 3.01
N PHE A 48 9.01 1.81 2.09
CA PHE A 48 9.15 0.41 2.43
C PHE A 48 10.60 0.08 2.81
N ALA A 49 10.79 -0.96 3.63
CA ALA A 49 12.08 -1.61 3.73
C ALA A 49 12.45 -2.23 2.37
N LYS A 50 13.62 -1.86 1.85
CA LYS A 50 14.11 -2.24 0.52
C LYS A 50 15.42 -3.01 0.62
N SER A 51 15.65 -3.85 -0.37
CA SER A 51 16.89 -4.57 -0.59
C SER A 51 17.32 -4.47 -2.06
N ASP A 52 18.58 -4.78 -2.33
CA ASP A 52 19.12 -4.88 -3.67
C ASP A 52 19.19 -6.34 -4.14
N ALA A 53 18.91 -6.54 -5.43
CA ALA A 53 19.16 -7.79 -6.12
C ALA A 53 20.11 -7.55 -7.29
N TYR A 54 21.04 -8.48 -7.48
CA TYR A 54 22.07 -8.42 -8.52
C TYR A 54 22.06 -9.71 -9.34
N GLY A 55 21.71 -9.58 -10.61
CA GLY A 55 21.72 -10.64 -11.61
C GLY A 55 22.98 -10.58 -12.45
N PHE A 56 23.61 -11.74 -12.65
CA PHE A 56 24.73 -11.89 -13.57
C PHE A 56 24.44 -13.05 -14.53
N THR A 57 24.80 -12.87 -15.80
CA THR A 57 24.80 -13.96 -16.77
C THR A 57 26.11 -13.96 -17.53
N PHE A 58 26.60 -15.16 -17.79
CA PHE A 58 27.76 -15.41 -18.63
C PHE A 58 27.38 -16.49 -19.63
N ALA A 59 27.67 -16.27 -20.90
CA ALA A 59 27.66 -17.35 -21.86
C ALA A 59 28.90 -17.28 -22.74
N SER A 60 29.46 -18.47 -22.97
CA SER A 60 30.53 -18.71 -23.94
C SER A 60 29.93 -19.50 -25.10
N ALA A 61 29.68 -18.84 -26.22
CA ALA A 61 29.16 -19.49 -27.42
C ALA A 61 30.08 -19.19 -28.61
N GLY A 62 30.60 -20.24 -29.26
CA GLY A 62 31.40 -20.11 -30.48
C GLY A 62 32.71 -19.32 -30.32
N GLY A 63 33.33 -19.31 -29.13
CA GLY A 63 34.59 -18.59 -28.88
C GLY A 63 34.44 -17.12 -28.47
N PHE A 64 33.21 -16.64 -28.27
CA PHE A 64 32.93 -15.32 -27.71
C PHE A 64 32.36 -15.44 -26.30
N ASP A 65 33.03 -14.78 -25.36
CA ASP A 65 32.54 -14.61 -24.00
C ASP A 65 31.70 -13.33 -23.94
N PHE A 66 30.42 -13.46 -23.62
CA PHE A 66 29.63 -12.31 -23.21
C PHE A 66 29.27 -12.42 -21.74
N SER A 67 29.43 -11.29 -21.06
CA SER A 67 28.93 -11.10 -19.71
C SER A 67 27.85 -10.03 -19.74
N ALA A 68 26.85 -10.16 -18.89
CA ALA A 68 25.84 -9.15 -18.65
C ALA A 68 25.45 -9.14 -17.19
N CYS A 69 25.05 -7.97 -16.71
CA CYS A 69 24.45 -7.83 -15.39
C CYS A 69 23.16 -7.03 -15.46
N VAL A 70 22.35 -7.21 -14.43
CA VAL A 70 21.20 -6.38 -14.13
C VAL A 70 21.09 -6.22 -12.62
N SER A 71 20.70 -5.06 -12.14
CA SER A 71 20.42 -4.81 -10.73
C SER A 71 19.02 -4.29 -10.54
N TRP A 72 18.41 -4.67 -9.42
CA TRP A 72 17.04 -4.34 -9.08
C TRP A 72 16.94 -3.84 -7.65
N VAL A 73 16.04 -2.89 -7.43
CA VAL A 73 15.45 -2.62 -6.12
C VAL A 73 14.38 -3.68 -5.88
N SER A 74 14.33 -4.20 -4.68
CA SER A 74 13.32 -5.12 -4.21
C SER A 74 12.73 -4.63 -2.90
N ILE A 75 11.44 -4.88 -2.69
CA ILE A 75 10.73 -4.57 -1.44
C ILE A 75 10.55 -5.86 -0.65
N ASP A 76 10.97 -5.84 0.60
CA ASP A 76 10.83 -7.00 1.49
C ASP A 76 9.34 -7.22 1.86
N PRO A 77 8.89 -8.48 1.99
CA PRO A 77 7.59 -8.75 2.58
C PRO A 77 7.53 -8.17 3.99
N GLN A 78 6.55 -7.32 4.23
CA GLN A 78 6.44 -6.58 5.48
C GLN A 78 5.02 -6.11 5.72
N GLU A 79 4.70 -5.92 6.99
CA GLU A 79 3.49 -5.25 7.43
C GLU A 79 3.88 -4.06 8.30
N TRP A 80 3.23 -2.93 8.10
CA TRP A 80 3.38 -1.75 8.92
C TRP A 80 2.01 -1.23 9.34
N ASP A 81 1.94 -0.78 10.59
CA ASP A 81 0.76 -0.21 11.22
C ASP A 81 1.18 1.07 11.95
N SER A 82 0.48 2.18 11.69
CA SER A 82 0.78 3.45 12.36
C SER A 82 0.39 3.47 13.84
N GLY A 83 -0.40 2.50 14.30
CA GLY A 83 -1.19 2.63 15.51
C GLY A 83 -2.29 3.70 15.37
N LEU A 84 -2.96 3.99 16.48
CA LEU A 84 -4.04 4.98 16.55
C LEU A 84 -3.48 6.39 16.75
N SER A 85 -3.79 7.30 15.82
CA SER A 85 -3.46 8.72 15.93
C SER A 85 -4.74 9.52 16.21
N PHE A 86 -4.79 10.28 17.31
CA PHE A 86 -5.98 11.06 17.66
C PHE A 86 -6.36 12.05 16.56
N VAL A 87 -7.66 12.18 16.29
CA VAL A 87 -8.22 13.09 15.28
C VAL A 87 -9.14 14.11 15.93
N CYS A 88 -10.22 13.68 16.57
CA CYS A 88 -11.16 14.56 17.25
C CYS A 88 -11.97 13.83 18.33
N ASN A 89 -12.70 14.60 19.13
CA ASN A 89 -13.72 14.08 20.04
C ASN A 89 -15.10 14.23 19.41
N LEU A 90 -15.94 13.21 19.60
CA LEU A 90 -17.36 13.22 19.30
C LEU A 90 -18.14 13.83 20.48
N PRO A 91 -19.30 14.46 20.23
CA PRO A 91 -20.18 14.93 21.29
C PRO A 91 -20.65 13.77 22.19
N ALA A 92 -21.02 14.11 23.42
CA ALA A 92 -21.48 13.12 24.39
C ALA A 92 -22.69 12.34 23.86
N GLY A 93 -22.69 11.03 24.08
CA GLY A 93 -23.76 10.13 23.64
C GLY A 93 -23.65 9.66 22.19
N ALA A 94 -22.88 10.34 21.33
CA ALA A 94 -22.69 9.91 19.95
C ALA A 94 -22.05 8.51 19.94
N ASN A 95 -22.71 7.58 19.25
CA ASN A 95 -22.27 6.19 19.15
C ASN A 95 -21.85 5.78 17.73
N TYR A 96 -21.98 6.70 16.78
CA TYR A 96 -21.70 6.53 15.37
C TYR A 96 -21.04 7.78 14.81
N PHE A 97 -20.35 7.63 13.67
CA PHE A 97 -19.88 8.75 12.87
C PHE A 97 -19.73 8.30 11.41
N GLU A 98 -19.87 9.26 10.50
CA GLU A 98 -19.50 9.11 9.09
C GLU A 98 -18.30 9.98 8.78
N VAL A 99 -17.50 9.51 7.83
CA VAL A 99 -16.39 10.26 7.25
C VAL A 99 -16.73 10.64 5.82
N GLU A 100 -16.59 11.91 5.52
CA GLU A 100 -16.53 12.42 4.16
C GLU A 100 -15.15 13.04 3.95
N MET A 101 -14.54 12.83 2.80
CA MET A 101 -13.20 13.32 2.53
C MET A 101 -13.00 13.70 1.08
N THR A 102 -12.21 14.75 0.86
CA THR A 102 -11.67 15.11 -0.45
C THR A 102 -10.17 15.12 -0.32
N LEU A 103 -9.50 14.13 -0.92
CA LEU A 103 -8.05 13.93 -0.78
C LEU A 103 -7.36 14.01 -2.13
N SER A 104 -6.20 14.65 -2.15
CA SER A 104 -5.28 14.64 -3.30
C SER A 104 -3.94 14.09 -2.89
N ARG A 105 -3.34 13.27 -3.75
CA ARG A 105 -1.99 12.75 -3.54
C ARG A 105 -0.98 13.85 -3.84
N ILE A 106 -0.20 14.26 -2.83
CA ILE A 106 0.79 15.32 -2.94
C ILE A 106 2.24 14.81 -2.97
N VAL A 107 2.48 13.60 -2.46
CA VAL A 107 3.75 12.87 -2.69
C VAL A 107 3.39 11.55 -3.36
N ALA A 108 3.89 11.35 -4.57
CA ALA A 108 3.67 10.14 -5.33
C ALA A 108 4.79 9.13 -5.11
N PRO A 109 4.45 7.86 -4.82
CA PRO A 109 5.46 6.80 -4.74
C PRO A 109 6.11 6.57 -6.11
N SER A 110 7.35 6.10 -6.14
CA SER A 110 8.02 5.68 -7.38
C SER A 110 7.20 4.63 -8.15
N SER A 111 7.48 4.53 -9.45
CA SER A 111 6.90 3.48 -10.29
C SER A 111 7.41 2.10 -9.91
N VAL A 112 6.65 1.07 -10.29
CA VAL A 112 7.01 -0.34 -10.09
C VAL A 112 7.13 -1.05 -11.44
N MET A 113 8.09 -1.95 -11.57
CA MET A 113 8.23 -2.93 -12.66
C MET A 113 8.17 -2.36 -14.08
N GLY A 114 8.70 -1.15 -14.30
CA GLY A 114 8.67 -0.48 -15.60
C GLY A 114 7.26 -0.07 -16.05
N VAL A 115 6.27 -0.11 -15.15
CA VAL A 115 4.96 0.48 -15.37
C VAL A 115 5.12 1.99 -15.40
N ASP A 116 4.55 2.63 -16.41
CA ASP A 116 4.52 4.08 -16.51
C ASP A 116 3.63 4.66 -15.40
N GLY A 117 4.26 5.35 -14.45
CA GLY A 117 3.58 6.08 -13.38
C GLY A 117 3.71 5.47 -11.98
N PRO A 118 3.29 6.21 -10.96
CA PRO A 118 3.39 5.80 -9.56
C PRO A 118 2.47 4.61 -9.27
N ILE A 119 2.65 3.98 -8.10
CA ILE A 119 1.68 3.00 -7.57
C ILE A 119 0.25 3.56 -7.73
N PRO A 120 -0.68 2.86 -8.40
CA PRO A 120 -2.01 3.35 -8.67
C PRO A 120 -2.74 3.82 -7.41
N ALA A 121 -3.39 4.97 -7.53
CA ALA A 121 -4.35 5.44 -6.55
C ALA A 121 -5.68 4.68 -6.74
N LEU A 122 -6.23 4.15 -5.65
CA LEU A 122 -7.54 3.49 -5.65
C LEU A 122 -8.66 4.48 -5.31
N LEU A 123 -8.33 5.58 -4.63
CA LEU A 123 -9.21 6.73 -4.45
C LEU A 123 -8.91 7.78 -5.53
N GLY A 124 -9.95 8.27 -6.20
CA GLY A 124 -9.82 9.34 -7.20
C GLY A 124 -9.30 10.63 -6.55
N SER A 125 -8.20 11.19 -7.06
CA SER A 125 -7.62 12.43 -6.51
C SER A 125 -8.58 13.61 -6.66
N GLY A 126 -8.80 14.37 -5.60
CA GLY A 126 -9.64 15.58 -5.58
C GLY A 126 -11.15 15.33 -5.64
N GLY A 127 -11.60 14.08 -5.77
CA GLY A 127 -13.00 13.71 -5.64
C GLY A 127 -13.44 13.67 -4.18
N GLN A 128 -14.74 13.89 -3.95
CA GLN A 128 -15.37 13.63 -2.65
C GLN A 128 -15.61 12.13 -2.51
N HIS A 129 -15.25 11.57 -1.35
CA HIS A 129 -15.35 10.15 -1.04
C HIS A 129 -16.01 9.96 0.32
N MET A 130 -16.86 8.93 0.42
CA MET A 130 -17.50 8.49 1.67
C MET A 130 -17.18 7.00 1.84
N PRO A 131 -16.07 6.65 2.52
CA PRO A 131 -15.62 5.28 2.57
C PRO A 131 -16.52 4.44 3.48
N ASP A 132 -16.97 3.28 3.00
CA ASP A 132 -17.76 2.35 3.79
C ASP A 132 -17.02 1.92 5.06
N GLY A 133 -17.71 1.97 6.19
CA GLY A 133 -17.09 1.68 7.50
C GLY A 133 -15.98 2.66 7.90
N ASN A 134 -15.94 3.85 7.28
CA ASN A 134 -14.93 4.88 7.51
C ASN A 134 -13.49 4.41 7.20
N SER A 135 -13.33 3.45 6.28
CA SER A 135 -12.05 2.86 5.91
C SER A 135 -11.93 2.64 4.40
N ALA A 136 -10.73 2.81 3.85
CA ALA A 136 -10.50 2.60 2.42
C ALA A 136 -9.11 2.06 2.13
N LEU A 137 -9.03 1.22 1.10
CA LEU A 137 -7.80 1.02 0.36
C LEU A 137 -7.54 2.29 -0.46
N ILE A 138 -6.35 2.84 -0.33
CA ILE A 138 -5.99 4.12 -0.95
C ILE A 138 -4.99 3.95 -2.10
N GLU A 139 -4.13 2.93 -2.02
CA GLU A 139 -3.14 2.62 -3.05
C GLU A 139 -2.96 1.10 -3.13
N GLY A 140 -2.70 0.58 -4.34
CA GLY A 140 -2.43 -0.83 -4.50
C GLY A 140 -1.88 -1.20 -5.87
N VAL A 141 -0.93 -2.11 -5.86
CA VAL A 141 -0.38 -2.82 -7.03
C VAL A 141 0.24 -4.09 -6.48
N GLY A 142 -0.08 -5.27 -7.03
CA GLY A 142 0.27 -6.53 -6.36
C GLY A 142 1.75 -6.61 -6.00
N PRO A 143 2.19 -7.30 -4.93
CA PRO A 143 1.48 -7.72 -3.71
C PRO A 143 1.38 -6.60 -2.64
N LEU A 144 1.48 -5.34 -3.05
CA LEU A 144 1.49 -4.16 -2.18
C LEU A 144 0.10 -3.52 -2.07
N VAL A 145 -0.31 -3.22 -0.84
CA VAL A 145 -1.52 -2.44 -0.55
C VAL A 145 -1.30 -1.42 0.57
N ARG A 146 -2.04 -0.32 0.50
CA ARG A 146 -2.13 0.71 1.54
C ARG A 146 -3.57 1.01 1.87
N MET A 147 -3.85 1.16 3.15
CA MET A 147 -5.17 1.48 3.65
C MET A 147 -5.12 2.44 4.83
N PHE A 148 -6.24 3.09 5.08
CA PHE A 148 -6.48 3.79 6.33
C PHE A 148 -7.89 3.48 6.84
N ALA A 149 -8.09 3.70 8.13
CA ALA A 149 -9.38 3.60 8.80
C ALA A 149 -9.49 4.71 9.84
N PHE A 150 -10.66 5.33 9.92
CA PHE A 150 -11.04 6.11 11.09
C PHE A 150 -11.74 5.17 12.07
N GLU A 151 -11.19 5.05 13.27
CA GLU A 151 -11.66 4.15 14.31
C GLU A 151 -12.14 4.95 15.52
N ARG A 152 -13.20 4.48 16.18
CA ARG A 152 -13.71 5.08 17.41
C ARG A 152 -13.19 4.31 18.62
N ALA A 153 -12.64 5.02 19.62
CA ALA A 153 -12.38 4.48 20.94
C ALA A 153 -12.99 5.42 22.00
N GLY A 154 -14.01 4.93 22.70
CA GLY A 154 -14.81 5.77 23.60
C GLY A 154 -15.54 6.87 22.83
N ASN A 155 -15.29 8.13 23.17
CA ASN A 155 -15.83 9.30 22.47
C ASN A 155 -14.83 9.93 21.49
N ALA A 156 -13.66 9.33 21.25
CA ALA A 156 -12.66 9.87 20.35
C ALA A 156 -12.60 9.10 19.03
N VAL A 157 -12.31 9.83 17.95
CA VAL A 157 -11.99 9.29 16.62
C VAL A 157 -10.47 9.33 16.44
N TYR A 158 -9.95 8.25 15.87
CA TYR A 158 -8.54 8.05 15.60
C TYR A 158 -8.34 7.65 14.14
N LEU A 159 -7.23 8.07 13.55
CA LEU A 159 -6.76 7.58 12.26
C LEU A 159 -5.80 6.41 12.51
N ARG A 160 -6.02 5.31 11.82
CA ARG A 160 -5.08 4.19 11.69
C ARG A 160 -4.72 4.02 10.23
N ARG A 161 -3.44 3.75 9.94
CA ARG A 161 -2.93 3.48 8.61
C ARG A 161 -2.20 2.16 8.62
N LYS A 162 -2.34 1.40 7.54
CA LYS A 162 -1.62 0.15 7.34
C LYS A 162 -1.07 0.07 5.93
N GLN A 163 0.11 -0.50 5.80
CA GLN A 163 0.65 -0.90 4.50
C GLN A 163 1.22 -2.30 4.61
N SER A 164 1.06 -3.08 3.55
CA SER A 164 1.55 -4.46 3.50
C SER A 164 2.10 -4.77 2.12
N VAL A 165 3.14 -5.60 2.08
CA VAL A 165 3.64 -6.26 0.87
C VAL A 165 3.65 -7.75 1.18
N ALA A 166 2.77 -8.49 0.50
CA ALA A 166 2.71 -9.94 0.70
C ALA A 166 3.89 -10.65 0.03
N ASN A 167 4.20 -11.84 0.53
CA ASN A 167 5.18 -12.73 -0.08
C ASN A 167 4.51 -13.53 -1.20
N GLU A 168 4.29 -12.92 -2.36
CA GLU A 168 3.68 -13.60 -3.51
C GLU A 168 4.67 -13.84 -4.66
N GLY A 169 5.09 -15.10 -4.78
CA GLY A 169 5.13 -15.80 -6.08
C GLY A 169 6.28 -15.54 -7.05
N GLN A 170 6.98 -14.41 -7.05
CA GLN A 170 8.11 -14.21 -7.97
C GLN A 170 9.41 -14.83 -7.47
N ARG A 171 9.44 -16.15 -7.55
CA ARG A 171 10.64 -16.97 -7.39
C ARG A 171 11.43 -16.96 -8.69
N VAL A 172 12.06 -15.84 -9.05
CA VAL A 172 13.23 -15.97 -9.94
C VAL A 172 14.20 -16.92 -9.20
N PRO A 173 14.94 -17.82 -9.87
CA PRO A 173 15.90 -18.64 -9.16
C PRO A 173 16.99 -17.75 -8.54
N TRP A 174 16.97 -17.62 -7.21
CA TRP A 174 17.85 -16.72 -6.45
C TRP A 174 18.82 -17.49 -5.56
N ASN A 175 20.07 -17.05 -5.47
CA ASN A 175 21.05 -17.54 -4.50
C ASN A 175 21.22 -16.54 -3.35
N SER A 176 21.32 -17.03 -2.12
CA SER A 176 21.57 -16.18 -0.96
C SER A 176 23.00 -15.62 -0.96
N GLY A 177 23.15 -14.33 -0.62
CA GLY A 177 24.45 -13.67 -0.54
C GLY A 177 25.09 -13.46 -1.91
N ASN A 178 26.41 -13.20 -1.95
CA ASN A 178 27.15 -12.88 -3.18
C ASN A 178 27.70 -14.13 -3.91
N ASN A 179 27.07 -15.30 -3.72
CA ASN A 179 27.58 -16.57 -4.23
C ASN A 179 26.95 -16.93 -5.58
N ASN A 180 27.79 -16.88 -6.62
CA ASN A 180 27.47 -17.27 -7.98
C ASN A 180 28.29 -18.49 -8.46
N ASN A 181 28.88 -19.24 -7.54
CA ASN A 181 29.67 -20.42 -7.89
C ASN A 181 28.78 -21.64 -8.15
N SER A 182 29.13 -22.45 -9.14
CA SER A 182 28.64 -23.82 -9.26
C SER A 182 29.42 -24.71 -8.29
N GLY A 183 28.74 -25.70 -7.68
CA GLY A 183 29.37 -26.69 -6.79
C GLY A 183 30.49 -27.53 -7.44
N SER A 184 30.70 -27.39 -8.75
CA SER A 184 31.74 -28.05 -9.55
C SER A 184 32.88 -27.11 -9.97
N GLY A 185 33.03 -25.94 -9.34
CA GLY A 185 34.16 -25.02 -9.56
C GLY A 185 34.01 -24.05 -10.74
N GLY A 186 32.82 -23.98 -11.34
CA GLY A 186 32.48 -23.00 -12.39
C GLY A 186 31.65 -21.84 -11.84
N TYR A 187 31.28 -20.90 -12.70
CA TYR A 187 30.32 -19.83 -12.37
C TYR A 187 28.92 -20.18 -12.87
N ARG A 188 27.89 -19.73 -12.17
CA ARG A 188 26.49 -19.86 -12.58
C ARG A 188 25.89 -18.50 -12.89
N SER A 189 25.19 -18.40 -14.02
CA SER A 189 24.25 -17.33 -14.26
C SER A 189 23.13 -17.39 -13.22
N GLY A 190 22.68 -16.25 -12.74
CA GLY A 190 21.59 -16.17 -11.79
C GLY A 190 21.63 -14.90 -10.95
N PHE A 191 20.67 -14.80 -10.05
CA PHE A 191 20.54 -13.65 -9.17
C PHE A 191 21.06 -13.93 -7.76
N THR A 192 21.54 -12.86 -7.13
CA THR A 192 22.06 -12.79 -5.76
C THR A 192 21.38 -11.65 -5.01
N TYR A 193 21.05 -11.84 -3.73
CA TYR A 193 20.43 -10.81 -2.89
C TYR A 193 21.39 -10.18 -1.90
N GLY A 194 21.15 -8.90 -1.60
CA GLY A 194 21.77 -8.25 -0.46
C GLY A 194 21.14 -8.58 0.88
N GLY A 195 19.80 -8.69 0.94
CA GLY A 195 19.03 -8.85 2.19
C GLY A 195 18.10 -10.06 2.22
N ASN A 196 17.04 -10.08 1.40
CA ASN A 196 15.94 -11.05 1.55
C ASN A 196 15.58 -11.78 0.24
N PRO A 197 15.65 -13.12 0.18
CA PRO A 197 15.33 -13.88 -1.03
C PRO A 197 13.85 -13.95 -1.40
N SER A 198 12.97 -13.46 -0.53
CA SER A 198 11.52 -13.36 -0.79
C SER A 198 11.10 -11.93 -1.17
N ALA A 199 12.06 -11.01 -1.36
CA ALA A 199 11.75 -9.63 -1.73
C ALA A 199 11.19 -9.55 -3.15
N TRP A 200 10.14 -8.74 -3.32
CA TRP A 200 9.50 -8.49 -4.59
C TRP A 200 10.34 -7.49 -5.39
N PRO A 201 10.88 -7.83 -6.59
CA PRO A 201 11.59 -6.88 -7.42
C PRO A 201 10.62 -5.80 -7.92
N VAL A 202 10.99 -4.53 -7.76
CA VAL A 202 10.11 -3.39 -8.07
C VAL A 202 10.72 -2.38 -9.03
N TYR A 203 12.04 -2.33 -9.20
CA TYR A 203 12.64 -1.33 -10.10
C TYR A 203 13.98 -1.82 -10.62
N GLN A 204 14.18 -1.80 -11.94
CA GLN A 204 15.48 -2.07 -12.53
C GLN A 204 16.37 -0.83 -12.41
N ILE A 205 17.48 -0.94 -11.69
CA ILE A 205 18.43 0.15 -11.45
C ILE A 205 19.34 0.35 -12.68
N ASP A 206 19.98 -0.73 -13.11
CA ASP A 206 21.01 -0.70 -14.14
C ASP A 206 21.02 -2.04 -14.88
N GLN A 207 21.41 -2.01 -16.16
CA GLN A 207 21.64 -3.19 -16.98
C GLN A 207 22.80 -2.91 -17.92
N ARG A 208 23.76 -3.84 -17.95
CA ARG A 208 24.94 -3.74 -18.80
C ARG A 208 25.18 -5.05 -19.53
N THR A 209 25.65 -4.93 -20.76
CA THR A 209 25.98 -6.06 -21.63
C THR A 209 27.34 -5.82 -22.28
N GLY A 210 28.19 -6.85 -22.28
CA GLY A 210 29.53 -6.81 -22.89
C GLY A 210 30.60 -6.28 -21.94
N GLY A 211 31.86 -6.58 -22.26
CA GLY A 211 33.02 -6.22 -21.46
C GLY A 211 33.28 -7.17 -20.28
N ASN A 212 34.18 -6.74 -19.39
CA ASN A 212 34.54 -7.47 -18.16
C ASN A 212 33.61 -7.09 -17.02
N ILE A 213 32.35 -7.54 -17.07
CA ILE A 213 31.38 -7.30 -15.99
C ILE A 213 31.73 -8.14 -14.78
N ASP A 214 31.75 -7.49 -13.61
CA ASP A 214 32.01 -8.17 -12.36
C ASP A 214 30.87 -9.11 -12.03
N LYS A 215 31.20 -10.37 -11.73
CA LYS A 215 30.19 -11.41 -11.53
C LYS A 215 29.43 -11.26 -10.21
N ARG A 216 29.93 -10.39 -9.33
CA ARG A 216 29.53 -10.21 -7.93
C ARG A 216 29.10 -8.77 -7.69
N ARG A 217 28.16 -8.58 -6.78
CA ARG A 217 27.70 -7.25 -6.34
C ARG A 217 28.86 -6.46 -5.73
N GLY A 218 28.92 -5.16 -6.01
CA GLY A 218 29.89 -4.22 -5.43
C GLY A 218 31.26 -4.15 -6.11
N GLY A 219 31.46 -4.84 -7.23
CA GLY A 219 32.67 -4.69 -8.06
C GLY A 219 32.71 -3.37 -8.84
N ALA A 220 33.91 -2.95 -9.28
CA ALA A 220 34.11 -1.71 -10.03
C ALA A 220 33.38 -1.69 -11.39
N ASN A 221 33.22 -2.85 -12.01
CA ASN A 221 32.53 -3.06 -13.28
C ASN A 221 31.16 -3.74 -13.08
N ALA A 222 30.63 -3.80 -11.86
CA ALA A 222 29.28 -4.29 -11.59
C ALA A 222 28.21 -3.26 -12.01
N CYS A 223 27.00 -3.72 -12.28
CA CYS A 223 25.82 -2.87 -12.38
C CYS A 223 25.61 -2.11 -11.07
N SER A 224 25.15 -0.86 -11.17
CA SER A 224 24.90 0.01 -10.02
C SER A 224 23.89 -0.62 -9.05
N LEU A 225 24.13 -0.50 -7.75
CA LEU A 225 23.17 -0.89 -6.70
C LEU A 225 22.57 0.33 -6.01
N SER A 226 22.81 1.53 -6.54
CA SER A 226 22.28 2.77 -5.97
C SER A 226 20.78 2.84 -6.24
N ASP A 227 19.98 2.64 -5.19
CA ASP A 227 18.53 2.73 -5.25
C ASP A 227 18.08 4.20 -5.44
N PRO A 228 17.43 4.54 -6.57
CA PRO A 228 16.91 5.89 -6.83
C PRO A 228 15.45 6.07 -6.38
N THR A 229 14.81 5.04 -5.81
CA THR A 229 13.38 4.99 -5.58
C THR A 229 12.98 5.49 -4.20
N ASN A 230 11.77 6.02 -4.09
CA ASN A 230 11.09 6.32 -2.83
C ASN A 230 9.62 5.95 -3.00
N TYR A 231 9.18 4.95 -2.25
CA TYR A 231 7.80 4.49 -2.29
C TYR A 231 6.94 5.09 -1.18
N ALA A 232 7.43 6.06 -0.40
CA ALA A 232 6.58 6.82 0.51
C ALA A 232 5.42 7.50 -0.25
N SER A 233 4.31 7.73 0.45
CA SER A 233 3.16 8.42 -0.12
C SER A 233 2.53 9.37 0.88
N LEU A 234 2.02 10.49 0.39
CA LEU A 234 1.30 11.48 1.18
C LEU A 234 0.06 11.96 0.45
N TRP A 235 -1.07 11.84 1.14
CA TRP A 235 -2.35 12.39 0.74
C TRP A 235 -2.73 13.55 1.64
N ARG A 236 -3.23 14.62 1.05
CA ARG A 236 -3.67 15.82 1.77
C ARG A 236 -5.03 16.25 1.27
N GLY A 237 -5.87 16.72 2.19
CA GLY A 237 -7.08 17.41 1.80
C GLY A 237 -7.99 17.76 2.96
N THR A 238 -9.29 17.63 2.72
CA THR A 238 -10.32 17.95 3.71
C THR A 238 -10.97 16.66 4.18
N VAL A 239 -11.15 16.52 5.50
CA VAL A 239 -11.87 15.41 6.12
C VAL A 239 -12.95 15.99 7.03
N THR A 240 -14.20 15.62 6.80
CA THR A 240 -15.34 15.96 7.64
C THR A 240 -15.81 14.72 8.36
N ILE A 241 -15.81 14.77 9.69
CA ILE A 241 -16.33 13.73 10.56
C ILE A 241 -17.68 14.20 11.08
N THR A 242 -18.75 13.51 10.69
CA THR A 242 -20.12 13.83 11.12
C THR A 242 -20.56 12.83 12.17
N PRO A 243 -20.67 13.23 13.45
CA PRO A 243 -21.18 12.36 14.51
C PRO A 243 -22.62 11.94 14.25
N GLY A 244 -23.04 10.86 14.88
CA GLY A 244 -24.43 10.44 14.85
C GLY A 244 -24.78 9.42 15.91
N TYR A 245 -26.03 8.98 15.83
CA TYR A 245 -26.60 7.95 16.69
C TYR A 245 -27.20 6.86 15.82
N ILE A 246 -26.77 5.62 16.04
CA ILE A 246 -27.56 4.45 15.69
C ILE A 246 -28.45 4.17 16.89
N ALA A 247 -29.77 4.21 16.68
CA ALA A 247 -30.72 3.85 17.73
C ALA A 247 -30.43 2.41 18.20
N PRO A 248 -30.34 2.14 19.51
CA PRO A 248 -30.08 0.81 20.04
C PRO A 248 -31.15 -0.19 19.60
#